data_AF-A0A2A5T6Z3-F1
#
_entry.id   AF-A0A2A5T6Z3-F1
#
_cell.length_a   1.000
_cell.length_b   1.000
_cell.length_c   1.000
_cell.angle_alpha   90.00
_cell.angle_beta   90.00
_cell.angle_gamma   90.00
#
_symmetry.space_group_name_H-M   'P 1'
#
loop_
_entity.id
_entity.type
_entity.pdbx_description
1 polymer ?
#
loop_
_entity_poly.entity_id
_entity_poly.type
_entity_poly.pdbx_seq_one_letter_code
_entity_poly.pdbx_strand_id
1 'polypeptide(L)' 'MMTIVIALHQSWYRDFKTYYIHFVYLYLTNEFPELVSYKRMLM' A
#
# COMPACT_ATOMS: atom_id res chain seq x y z
N MET A 1 4.10 2.06 8.15
CA MET A 1 4.47 0.90 7.30
C MET A 1 3.89 -0.41 7.80
N MET A 2 3.95 -0.73 9.10
CA MET A 2 3.44 -2.00 9.65
C MET A 2 1.97 -2.29 9.30
N THR A 3 1.08 -1.29 9.40
CA THR A 3 -0.35 -1.43 9.04
C THR A 3 -0.56 -1.81 7.57
N ILE A 4 0.22 -1.23 6.64
CA ILE A 4 0.09 -1.49 5.20
C ILE A 4 0.59 -2.90 4.87
N VAL A 5 1.65 -3.36 5.54
CA VAL A 5 2.21 -4.72 5.38
C VAL A 5 1.24 -5.78 5.92
N ILE A 6 0.62 -5.53 7.08
CA ILE A 6 -0.40 -6.43 7.64
C ILE A 6 -1.62 -6.50 6.72
N ALA A 7 -2.10 -5.35 6.25
CA ALA A 7 -3.22 -5.30 5.32
C ALA A 7 -2.90 -5.99 3.98
N LEU A 8 -1.70 -5.82 3.43
CA LEU A 8 -1.23 -6.57 2.25
C LEU A 8 -1.30 -8.08 2.49
N HIS A 9 -0.73 -8.56 3.60
CA HIS A 9 -0.73 -9.98 3.96
C HIS A 9 -2.15 -10.54 4.13
N GLN A 10 -3.06 -9.75 4.71
CA GLN A 10 -4.46 -10.13 4.91
C GLN A 10 -5.31 -10.04 3.63
N SER A 11 -4.89 -9.20 2.67
CA SER A 11 -5.64 -8.94 1.44
C SER A 11 -5.42 -9.97 0.33
N TRP A 12 -4.56 -10.98 0.56
CA TRP A 12 -4.29 -12.09 -0.37
C TRP A 12 -3.82 -11.65 -1.78
N TYR A 13 -3.37 -10.42 -1.94
CA TYR A 13 -2.78 -9.99 -3.21
C TYR A 13 -1.44 -10.67 -3.41
N ARG A 14 -1.28 -11.25 -4.61
CA ARG A 14 -0.07 -11.95 -5.02
C ARG A 14 1.14 -11.02 -5.12
N ASP A 15 0.90 -9.78 -5.55
CA ASP A 15 1.95 -8.81 -5.84
C ASP A 15 1.64 -7.47 -5.15
N PHE A 16 2.68 -6.91 -4.52
CA PHE A 16 2.60 -5.62 -3.85
C PHE A 16 2.13 -4.50 -4.80
N LYS A 17 2.53 -4.55 -6.07
CA LYS A 17 2.14 -3.57 -7.09
C LYS A 17 0.63 -3.55 -7.33
N THR A 18 -0.01 -4.72 -7.37
CA THR A 18 -1.46 -4.84 -7.59
C THR A 18 -2.22 -4.32 -6.39
N TYR A 19 -1.80 -4.71 -5.19
CA TYR A 19 -2.34 -4.16 -3.94
C TYR A 19 -2.18 -2.64 -3.87
N TYR A 20 -1.01 -2.13 -4.27
CA TYR A 20 -0.73 -0.70 -4.26
C TYR A 20 -1.71 0.08 -5.15
N ILE A 21 -1.94 -0.37 -6.38
CA ILE A 21 -2.83 0.32 -7.33
C ILE A 21 -4.29 0.20 -6.91
N HIS A 22 -4.73 -0.98 -6.45
CA HIS A 22 -6.14 -1.24 -6.20
C HIS A 22 -6.62 -0.70 -4.85
N PHE A 23 -5.78 -0.75 -3.83
CA PHE A 23 -6.18 -0.44 -2.46
C PHE A 23 -5.52 0.83 -1.96
N VAL A 24 -4.20 0.89 -2.07
CA VAL A 24 -3.41 1.96 -1.46
C VAL A 24 -3.56 3.28 -2.22
N TYR A 25 -3.48 3.23 -3.55
CA TYR A 25 -3.63 4.39 -4.42
C TYR A 25 -5.07 4.95 -4.38
N LEU A 26 -6.07 4.07 -4.30
CA LEU A 26 -7.48 4.44 -4.35
C LEU A 26 -8.01 4.96 -3.01
N TYR A 27 -7.59 4.36 -1.88
CA TYR A 27 -8.16 4.64 -0.56
C TYR A 27 -7.18 5.30 0.42
N LEU A 28 -5.88 5.02 0.33
CA LEU A 28 -4.90 5.51 1.32
C LEU A 28 -4.09 6.72 0.86
N THR A 29 -4.07 7.06 -0.44
CA THR A 29 -3.33 8.23 -0.94
C THR A 29 -3.79 9.54 -0.31
N ASN A 30 -5.10 9.67 -0.04
CA ASN A 30 -5.65 10.87 0.59
C ASN A 30 -5.46 10.89 2.11
N GLU A 31 -5.47 9.72 2.75
CA GLU A 31 -5.29 9.58 4.19
C GLU A 31 -3.83 9.73 4.61
N PHE A 32 -2.89 9.30 3.77
CA PHE A 32 -1.46 9.28 4.07
C PHE A 32 -0.60 9.69 2.85
N PRO A 33 -0.76 10.92 2.33
CA PRO A 33 -0.13 11.35 1.08
C PRO A 33 1.40 11.25 1.09
N GLU A 34 2.04 11.52 2.23
CA GLU A 34 3.50 11.42 2.35
C GLU A 34 3.97 9.99 2.62
N LEU A 35 3.19 9.21 3.39
CA LEU A 35 3.57 7.88 3.88
C LEU A 35 3.45 6.79 2.82
N VAL A 36 2.67 7.03 1.78
CA VAL A 36 2.24 6.02 0.82
C VAL A 36 3.01 6.09 -0.50
N SER A 37 4.01 6.96 -0.64
CA SER A 37 4.77 6.98 -1.89
C SER A 37 5.40 5.61 -2.20
N TYR A 38 5.08 5.03 -3.37
CA TYR A 38 5.62 3.75 -3.85
C TYR A 38 7.14 3.65 -3.71
N LYS A 39 7.87 4.76 -3.94
CA LYS A 39 9.34 4.83 -3.75
C LYS A 39 9.77 4.65 -2.29
N ARG A 40 9.00 5.16 -1.33
CA ARG A 40 9.29 5.02 0.11
C ARG A 40 8.89 3.66 0.67
N MET A 41 7.98 2.94 0.02
CA MET A 41 7.63 1.56 0.41
C MET A 41 8.56 0.52 -0.19
N LEU A 42 9.22 0.83 -1.33
CA LEU A 42 10.13 -0.08 -2.01
C LEU A 42 11.59 0.07 -1.57
N MET A 43 11.94 1.16 -0.89
CA MET A 43 13.31 1.53 -0.48
C MET A 43 13.60 1.15 0.97
#